data_AF-A0A7E6DGQ7-F1
#
_entry.id   AF-A0A7E6DGQ7-F1
#
_cell.length_a   1.000
_cell.length_b   1.000
_cell.length_c   1.000
_cell.angle_alpha   90.00
_cell.angle_beta   90.00
_cell.angle_gamma   90.00
#
_symmetry.space_group_name_H-M   'P 1'
#
loop_
_entity.id
_entity.type
_entity.pdbx_description
1 polymer ?
#
loop_
_entity_poly.entity_id
_entity_poly.type
_entity_poly.pdbx_seq_one_letter_code
_entity_poly.pdbx_strand_id
1 'polypeptide(L)'
;MDKLSPGLMEVLRPFLGSSWVVYGTNYRKAIFIFISNTGGEQINQVVLEAWRSRREREDIRLQELEPAVSQAVLDNPHHGFWRSGIMEEHLLDALVPFLPLQRHHVRHCVLNELEQLGLEPREEAVQAVLDSTTFFPEDEQLFSSTGCKTVASRIAFFL
;
A
#
# COMPACT_ATOMS: atom_id res chain seq x y z
N MET A 1 0.44 -2.77 -10.79
CA MET A 1 1.39 -3.84 -11.18
C MET A 1 0.78 -5.23 -11.22
N ASP A 2 -0.18 -5.53 -10.34
CA ASP A 2 -0.73 -6.88 -10.13
C ASP A 2 -1.52 -7.47 -11.31
N LYS A 3 -1.96 -6.63 -12.25
CA LYS A 3 -2.74 -7.02 -13.44
C LYS A 3 -2.04 -6.62 -14.75
N LEU A 4 -0.78 -6.22 -14.66
CA LEU A 4 -0.02 -5.76 -15.81
C LEU A 4 0.50 -6.97 -16.58
N SER A 5 0.32 -7.01 -17.90
CA SER A 5 0.91 -8.06 -18.71
C SER A 5 2.45 -8.04 -18.58
N PRO A 6 3.12 -9.16 -18.30
CA PRO A 6 4.57 -9.21 -18.08
C PRO A 6 5.39 -8.56 -19.21
N GLY A 7 4.97 -8.74 -20.46
CA GLY A 7 5.66 -8.18 -21.63
C GLY A 7 5.66 -6.65 -21.68
N LEU A 8 4.78 -5.95 -20.96
CA LEU A 8 4.81 -4.49 -20.93
C LEU A 8 6.00 -3.96 -20.12
N MET A 9 6.43 -4.68 -19.09
CA MET A 9 7.57 -4.24 -18.28
C MET A 9 8.90 -4.42 -19.00
N GLU A 10 9.00 -5.39 -19.90
CA GLU A 10 10.16 -5.54 -20.79
C GLU A 10 10.33 -4.31 -21.70
N VAL A 11 9.21 -3.70 -22.15
CA VAL A 11 9.24 -2.46 -22.94
C VAL A 11 9.71 -1.27 -22.11
N LEU A 12 9.35 -1.22 -20.83
CA LEU A 12 9.73 -0.10 -19.94
C LEU A 12 11.16 -0.20 -19.42
N ARG A 13 11.73 -1.40 -19.34
CA ARG A 13 13.07 -1.66 -18.78
C ARG A 13 14.18 -0.74 -19.32
N PRO A 14 14.31 -0.46 -20.64
CA PRO A 14 15.37 0.41 -21.14
C PRO A 14 15.29 1.85 -20.61
N PHE A 15 14.10 2.31 -20.22
CA PHE A 15 13.87 3.64 -19.68
C PHE A 15 14.20 3.75 -18.18
N LEU A 16 14.27 2.61 -17.48
CA LEU A 16 14.63 2.51 -16.06
C LEU A 16 16.12 2.23 -15.84
N GLY A 17 16.79 1.65 -16.85
CA GLY A 17 18.18 1.25 -16.79
C GLY A 17 19.21 2.38 -16.86
N SER A 18 20.48 2.00 -16.85
CA SER A 18 21.62 2.93 -16.94
C SER A 18 21.76 3.62 -18.30
N SER A 19 21.04 3.17 -19.33
CA SER A 19 21.01 3.81 -20.64
C SER A 19 19.97 4.93 -20.65
N TRP A 20 20.40 6.13 -20.26
CA TRP A 20 19.50 7.27 -20.12
C TRP A 20 18.98 7.84 -21.43
N VAL A 21 19.57 7.45 -22.57
CA VAL A 21 19.13 7.88 -23.89
C VAL A 21 18.48 6.71 -24.60
N VAL A 22 17.18 6.82 -24.82
CA VAL A 22 16.38 5.82 -25.53
C VAL A 22 15.69 6.54 -26.69
N TYR A 23 15.85 6.05 -27.91
CA TYR A 23 15.35 6.70 -29.14
C TYR A 23 15.70 8.20 -29.26
N GLY A 24 16.91 8.59 -28.85
CA GLY A 24 17.38 9.98 -28.91
C GLY A 24 16.84 10.91 -27.83
N THR A 25 16.04 10.39 -26.89
CA THR A 25 15.46 11.17 -25.78
C THR A 25 16.13 10.80 -24.46
N ASN A 26 16.44 11.80 -23.63
CA ASN A 26 17.06 11.63 -22.32
C ASN A 26 16.02 11.49 -21.20
N TYR A 27 16.01 10.36 -20.49
CA TYR A 27 15.04 10.03 -19.44
C TYR A 27 15.54 10.25 -18.00
N ARG A 28 16.74 10.81 -17.77
CA ARG A 28 17.27 11.04 -16.40
C ARG A 28 16.40 11.93 -15.51
N LYS A 29 15.50 12.70 -16.10
CA LYS A 29 14.58 13.60 -15.37
C LYS A 29 13.17 13.03 -15.24
N ALA A 30 12.90 11.85 -15.81
CA ALA A 30 11.62 11.18 -15.65
C ALA A 30 11.56 10.50 -14.28
N ILE A 31 10.38 10.43 -13.70
CA ILE A 31 10.11 9.72 -12.45
C ILE A 31 9.08 8.63 -12.77
N PHE A 32 9.39 7.39 -12.38
CA PHE A 32 8.51 6.25 -12.54
C PHE A 32 8.02 5.79 -11.16
N ILE A 33 6.71 5.79 -10.97
CA ILE A 33 6.08 5.34 -9.72
C ILE A 33 5.22 4.12 -10.03
N PHE A 34 5.56 2.99 -9.43
CA PHE A 34 4.83 1.74 -9.57
C PHE A 34 3.99 1.47 -8.32
N ILE A 35 2.68 1.25 -8.50
CA ILE A 35 1.76 0.97 -7.40
C ILE A 35 1.26 -0.48 -7.53
N SER A 36 1.34 -1.21 -6.42
CA SER A 36 1.03 -2.64 -6.31
C SER A 36 0.42 -2.95 -4.94
N ASN A 37 -0.47 -3.95 -4.87
CA ASN A 37 -0.88 -4.54 -3.60
C ASN A 37 -0.13 -5.85 -3.29
N THR A 38 0.77 -6.29 -4.18
CA THR A 38 1.61 -7.48 -3.96
C THR A 38 2.51 -7.26 -2.75
N GLY A 39 2.66 -8.29 -1.91
CA GLY A 39 3.34 -8.15 -0.62
C GLY A 39 2.44 -7.65 0.51
N GLY A 40 1.19 -7.27 0.23
CA GLY A 40 0.28 -6.73 1.24
C GLY A 40 -0.01 -7.71 2.39
N GLU A 41 -0.15 -9.00 2.08
CA GLU A 41 -0.33 -10.04 3.11
C GLU A 41 0.91 -10.19 4.00
N GLN A 42 2.09 -10.19 3.39
CA GLN A 42 3.37 -10.29 4.08
C GLN A 42 3.62 -9.08 4.98
N ILE A 43 3.33 -7.87 4.50
CA ILE A 43 3.38 -6.65 5.31
C ILE A 43 2.43 -6.75 6.50
N ASN A 44 1.18 -7.21 6.27
CA ASN A 44 0.20 -7.37 7.35
C ASN A 44 0.68 -8.37 8.42
N GLN A 45 1.33 -9.46 8.03
CA GLN A 45 1.90 -10.43 8.96
C GLN A 45 3.01 -9.81 9.81
N VAL A 46 3.98 -9.12 9.21
CA VAL A 46 5.06 -8.44 9.96
C VAL A 46 4.49 -7.43 10.97
N VAL A 47 3.49 -6.66 10.55
CA VAL A 47 2.86 -5.64 11.42
C VAL A 47 2.06 -6.28 12.56
N LEU A 48 1.36 -7.39 12.29
CA LEU A 48 0.63 -8.13 13.30
C LEU A 48 1.58 -8.78 14.32
N GLU A 49 2.70 -9.34 13.86
CA GLU A 49 3.74 -9.91 14.71
C GLU A 49 4.39 -8.84 15.60
N ALA A 50 4.73 -7.68 15.04
CA ALA A 50 5.25 -6.55 15.80
C ALA A 50 4.27 -6.14 16.93
N TRP A 51 2.98 -6.04 16.62
CA TRP A 51 1.94 -5.75 17.61
C TRP A 51 1.85 -6.83 18.69
N ARG A 52 1.86 -8.12 18.33
CA ARG A 52 1.85 -9.26 19.27
C ARG A 52 3.08 -9.26 20.18
N SER A 53 4.22 -8.81 19.66
CA SER A 53 5.46 -8.60 20.42
C SER A 53 5.49 -7.28 21.20
N ARG A 54 4.38 -6.53 21.27
CA ARG A 54 4.27 -5.24 21.97
C ARG A 54 5.25 -4.18 21.47
N ARG A 55 5.63 -4.23 20.19
CA ARG A 55 6.38 -3.17 19.52
C ARG A 55 5.42 -2.13 18.98
N GLU A 56 5.87 -0.88 18.95
CA GLU A 56 5.09 0.18 18.31
C GLU A 56 5.15 0.01 16.78
N ARG A 57 4.14 0.56 16.09
CA ARG A 57 4.07 0.50 14.63
C ARG A 57 5.26 1.23 14.01
N GLU A 58 5.67 2.32 14.64
CA GLU A 58 6.74 3.23 14.27
C GLU A 58 8.12 2.59 14.41
N ASP A 59 8.24 1.51 15.19
CA ASP A 59 9.48 0.73 15.35
C ASP A 59 9.72 -0.26 14.20
N ILE A 60 8.75 -0.44 13.30
CA ILE A 60 8.89 -1.36 12.16
C ILE A 60 9.80 -0.71 11.12
N ARG A 61 10.94 -1.37 10.86
CA ARG A 61 11.93 -0.84 9.92
C ARG A 61 11.79 -1.44 8.54
N LEU A 62 12.22 -0.70 7.52
CA LEU A 62 12.16 -1.12 6.12
C LEU A 62 12.87 -2.46 5.88
N GLN A 63 13.97 -2.73 6.59
CA GLN A 63 14.72 -3.99 6.46
C GLN A 63 13.91 -5.23 6.88
N GLU A 64 12.84 -5.06 7.66
CA GLU A 64 11.93 -6.15 8.05
C GLU A 64 10.90 -6.44 6.95
N LEU A 65 10.60 -5.45 6.09
CA LEU A 65 9.54 -5.51 5.08
C LEU A 65 10.09 -5.82 3.69
N GLU A 66 11.26 -5.28 3.34
CA GLU A 66 11.90 -5.42 2.03
C GLU A 66 12.04 -6.88 1.56
N PRO A 67 12.56 -7.82 2.39
CA PRO A 67 12.68 -9.21 1.98
C PRO A 67 11.32 -9.85 1.73
N ALA A 68 10.35 -9.57 2.61
CA ALA A 68 9.02 -10.15 2.56
C ALA A 68 8.24 -9.70 1.31
N VAL A 69 8.33 -8.41 0.96
CA VAL A 69 7.72 -7.86 -0.26
C VAL A 69 8.43 -8.35 -1.51
N SER A 70 9.78 -8.37 -1.51
CA SER A 70 10.56 -8.84 -2.65
C SER A 70 10.24 -10.30 -2.98
N GLN A 71 10.16 -11.15 -1.95
CA GLN A 71 9.78 -12.55 -2.10
C GLN A 71 8.36 -12.68 -2.66
N ALA A 72 7.39 -11.93 -2.14
CA ALA A 72 6.01 -11.95 -2.64
C ALA A 72 5.88 -11.51 -4.11
N VAL A 73 6.72 -10.57 -4.56
CA VAL A 73 6.80 -10.14 -5.96
C VAL A 73 7.38 -11.24 -6.85
N LEU A 74 8.42 -11.92 -6.38
CA LEU A 74 9.07 -13.02 -7.12
C LEU A 74 8.19 -14.27 -7.16
N ASP A 75 7.43 -14.57 -6.12
CA ASP A 75 6.58 -15.77 -6.08
C ASP A 75 5.28 -15.63 -6.89
N ASN A 76 4.97 -14.43 -7.38
CA ASN A 76 3.77 -14.16 -8.16
C ASN A 76 4.07 -14.13 -9.67
N PRO A 77 3.79 -15.21 -10.43
CA PRO A 77 4.08 -15.27 -11.87
C PRO A 77 3.24 -14.31 -12.73
N HIS A 78 2.17 -13.74 -12.16
CA HIS A 78 1.31 -12.76 -12.80
C HIS A 78 1.72 -11.31 -12.48
N HIS A 79 2.67 -11.10 -11.58
CA HIS A 79 3.14 -9.77 -11.26
C HIS A 79 3.91 -9.18 -12.44
N GLY A 80 3.70 -7.90 -12.76
CA GLY A 80 4.35 -7.28 -13.92
C GLY A 80 5.88 -7.31 -13.89
N PHE A 81 6.51 -7.38 -12.71
CA PHE A 81 7.97 -7.51 -12.61
C PHE A 81 8.49 -8.94 -12.82
N TRP A 82 7.62 -9.95 -12.76
CA TRP A 82 8.02 -11.34 -12.93
C TRP A 82 8.72 -11.53 -14.27
N ARG A 83 9.99 -11.99 -14.23
CA ARG A 83 10.86 -12.21 -15.40
C ARG A 83 11.11 -10.99 -16.28
N SER A 84 10.77 -9.79 -15.82
CA SER A 84 11.02 -8.55 -16.57
C SER A 84 12.50 -8.14 -16.57
N GLY A 85 13.29 -8.61 -15.61
CA GLY A 85 14.67 -8.18 -15.38
C GLY A 85 14.80 -6.98 -14.44
N ILE A 86 13.69 -6.33 -14.05
CA ILE A 86 13.70 -5.12 -13.22
C ILE A 86 14.24 -5.40 -11.81
N MET A 87 13.85 -6.53 -11.23
CA MET A 87 14.31 -6.93 -9.89
C MET A 87 15.76 -7.42 -9.95
N GLU A 88 16.10 -8.23 -10.95
CA GLU A 88 17.42 -8.82 -11.14
C GLU A 88 18.49 -7.75 -11.41
N GLU A 89 18.16 -6.73 -12.18
CA GLU A 89 19.05 -5.59 -12.49
C GLU A 89 18.97 -4.46 -11.45
N HIS A 90 18.18 -4.62 -10.39
CA HIS A 90 18.03 -3.60 -9.33
C HIS A 90 17.61 -2.23 -9.87
N LEU A 91 16.64 -2.20 -10.80
CA LEU A 91 16.17 -0.98 -11.45
C LEU A 91 15.17 -0.17 -10.63
N LEU A 92 14.95 -0.55 -9.37
CA LEU A 92 14.10 0.17 -8.42
C LEU A 92 14.99 0.93 -7.45
N ASP A 93 14.85 2.25 -7.43
CA ASP A 93 15.63 3.11 -6.51
C ASP A 93 15.18 2.97 -5.05
N ALA A 94 13.87 2.80 -4.83
CA ALA A 94 13.30 2.72 -3.50
C ALA A 94 12.05 1.83 -3.46
N LEU A 95 11.94 1.03 -2.42
CA LEU A 95 10.70 0.36 -2.03
C LEU A 95 10.01 1.16 -0.93
N VAL A 96 8.73 1.49 -1.12
CA VAL A 96 7.93 2.25 -0.15
C VAL A 96 6.73 1.42 0.30
N PRO A 97 6.82 0.68 1.42
CA PRO A 97 5.73 -0.14 1.93
C PRO A 97 4.66 0.71 2.61
N PHE A 98 3.38 0.37 2.37
CA PHE A 98 2.24 0.98 3.03
C PHE A 98 1.67 0.01 4.06
N LEU A 99 1.80 0.35 5.34
CA LEU A 99 1.33 -0.48 6.44
C LEU A 99 -0.19 -0.36 6.63
N PRO A 100 -0.89 -1.43 7.06
CA PRO A 100 -2.34 -1.42 7.22
C PRO A 100 -2.77 -0.40 8.27
N LEU A 101 -3.93 0.24 8.06
CA LEU A 101 -4.40 1.33 8.92
C LEU A 101 -5.06 0.78 10.18
N GLN A 102 -4.60 1.23 11.34
CA GLN A 102 -5.29 0.98 12.62
C GLN A 102 -6.57 1.83 12.75
N ARG A 103 -7.43 1.45 13.68
CA ARG A 103 -8.71 2.12 13.96
C ARG A 103 -8.61 3.64 14.14
N HIS A 104 -7.59 4.13 14.86
CA HIS A 104 -7.40 5.57 15.05
C HIS A 104 -7.04 6.31 13.74
N HIS A 105 -6.32 5.66 12.81
CA HIS A 105 -6.07 6.24 11.49
C HIS A 105 -7.36 6.36 10.67
N VAL A 106 -8.23 5.35 10.74
CA VAL A 106 -9.55 5.41 10.09
C VAL A 106 -10.38 6.54 10.68
N ARG A 107 -10.32 6.76 12.00
CA ARG A 107 -10.98 7.89 12.66
C ARG A 107 -10.52 9.22 12.05
N HIS A 108 -9.22 9.42 11.83
CA HIS A 108 -8.72 10.61 11.16
C HIS A 108 -9.25 10.76 9.74
N CYS A 109 -9.36 9.66 8.97
CA CYS A 109 -9.98 9.72 7.65
C CYS A 109 -11.44 10.16 7.71
N VAL A 110 -12.22 9.67 8.69
CA VAL A 110 -13.63 10.06 8.87
C VAL A 110 -13.74 11.55 9.20
N LEU A 111 -12.92 12.05 10.14
CA LEU A 111 -12.90 13.46 10.51
C LEU A 111 -12.56 14.36 9.31
N ASN A 112 -11.53 13.99 8.55
CA ASN A 112 -11.13 14.75 7.36
C ASN A 112 -12.20 14.72 6.26
N GLU A 113 -12.89 13.59 6.06
CA GLU A 113 -13.97 13.51 5.08
C GLU A 113 -15.17 14.39 5.48
N LEU A 114 -15.56 14.39 6.76
CA LEU A 114 -16.63 15.26 7.28
C LEU A 114 -16.27 16.74 7.10
N GLU A 115 -15.02 17.12 7.39
CA GLU A 115 -14.52 18.48 7.18
C GLU A 115 -14.58 18.88 5.70
N GLN A 116 -14.18 18.00 4.78
CA GLN A 116 -14.27 18.25 3.33
C GLN A 116 -15.70 18.43 2.85
N LEU A 117 -16.67 17.80 3.50
CA LEU A 117 -18.10 17.95 3.23
C LEU A 117 -18.72 19.18 3.93
N GLY A 118 -17.97 19.90 4.76
CA GLY A 118 -18.47 21.03 5.55
C GLY A 118 -19.44 20.61 6.66
N LEU A 119 -19.30 19.38 7.17
CA LEU A 119 -20.14 18.80 8.20
C LEU A 119 -19.42 18.79 9.54
N GLU A 120 -20.15 19.14 10.60
CA GLU A 120 -19.63 19.06 11.96
C GLU A 120 -19.43 17.59 12.38
N PRO A 121 -18.24 17.22 12.88
CA PRO A 121 -17.94 15.85 13.27
C PRO A 121 -18.65 15.49 14.59
N ARG A 122 -19.85 14.92 14.47
CA ARG A 122 -20.56 14.33 15.60
C ARG A 122 -19.90 13.01 15.98
N GLU A 123 -19.55 12.85 17.25
CA GLU A 123 -18.89 11.64 17.74
C GLU A 123 -19.70 10.37 17.48
N GLU A 124 -21.02 10.44 17.53
CA GLU A 124 -21.90 9.31 17.23
C GLU A 124 -21.77 8.86 15.77
N ALA A 125 -21.69 9.80 14.83
CA ALA A 125 -21.53 9.50 13.41
C ALA A 125 -20.13 8.94 13.12
N VAL A 126 -19.09 9.52 13.74
CA VAL A 126 -17.72 9.02 13.64
C VAL A 126 -17.64 7.57 14.14
N GLN A 127 -18.23 7.31 15.31
CA GLN A 127 -18.25 6.00 15.92
C GLN A 127 -19.03 4.98 15.07
N ALA A 128 -20.19 5.36 14.53
CA ALA A 128 -20.98 4.49 13.65
C ALA A 128 -20.21 4.08 12.38
N VAL A 129 -19.47 5.01 11.76
CA VAL A 129 -18.62 4.69 10.61
C VAL A 129 -17.49 3.74 11.00
N LEU A 130 -16.84 3.97 12.14
CA LEU A 130 -15.80 3.08 12.67
C LEU A 130 -16.33 1.68 13.00
N ASP A 131 -17.51 1.57 13.62
CA ASP A 131 -18.11 0.28 13.99
C ASP A 131 -18.62 -0.50 12.77
N SER A 132 -19.01 0.21 11.72
CA SER A 132 -19.40 -0.42 10.46
C SER A 132 -18.19 -0.93 9.66
N THR A 133 -16.98 -0.43 9.94
CA THR A 133 -15.76 -0.78 9.20
C THR A 133 -15.27 -2.16 9.61
N THR A 134 -14.91 -3.00 8.63
CA THR A 134 -14.36 -4.33 8.90
C THR A 134 -12.89 -4.22 9.29
N PHE A 135 -12.54 -4.82 10.43
CA PHE A 135 -11.17 -4.91 10.93
C PHE A 135 -10.69 -6.37 10.98
N PHE A 136 -9.38 -6.56 10.87
CA PHE A 136 -8.70 -7.84 11.00
C PHE A 136 -7.53 -7.73 12.00
N PRO A 137 -7.07 -8.85 12.56
CA PRO A 137 -7.75 -10.15 12.66
C PRO A 137 -9.13 -10.06 13.36
N GLU A 138 -9.98 -11.07 13.21
CA GLU A 138 -11.39 -11.04 13.69
C GLU A 138 -11.50 -10.88 15.22
N ASP A 139 -10.59 -11.50 15.98
CA ASP A 139 -10.62 -11.48 17.45
C ASP A 139 -10.14 -10.13 18.01
N GLU A 140 -9.04 -9.59 17.48
CA GLU A 140 -8.42 -8.36 17.99
C GLU A 140 -8.92 -7.06 17.30
N GLN A 141 -9.54 -7.17 16.12
CA GLN A 141 -10.09 -6.05 15.33
C GLN A 141 -9.15 -4.82 15.20
N LEU A 142 -7.89 -5.06 14.83
CA LEU A 142 -6.83 -4.06 14.90
C LEU A 142 -6.74 -3.16 13.66
N PHE A 143 -6.77 -3.79 12.48
CA PHE A 143 -6.40 -3.16 11.21
C PHE A 143 -7.57 -3.15 10.23
N SER A 144 -7.83 -2.04 9.55
CA SER A 144 -8.92 -1.94 8.58
C SER A 144 -8.61 -2.77 7.33
N SER A 145 -9.54 -3.66 6.96
CA SER A 145 -9.43 -4.49 5.76
C SER A 145 -9.50 -3.67 4.46
N THR A 146 -10.05 -2.45 4.53
CA THR A 146 -10.21 -1.57 3.35
C THR A 146 -9.43 -0.26 3.45
N GLY A 147 -8.62 -0.10 4.51
CA GLY A 147 -8.03 1.20 4.85
C GLY A 147 -9.12 2.25 5.01
N CYS A 148 -8.99 3.38 4.31
CA CYS A 148 -9.98 4.45 4.29
C CYS A 148 -10.86 4.48 3.03
N LYS A 149 -10.75 3.48 2.14
CA LYS A 149 -11.44 3.49 0.83
C LYS A 149 -12.95 3.59 0.92
N THR A 150 -13.56 3.02 1.96
CA THR A 150 -15.02 2.94 2.12
C THR A 150 -15.59 3.99 3.07
N VAL A 151 -14.76 4.89 3.59
CA VAL A 151 -15.17 5.91 4.58
C VAL A 151 -16.25 6.83 4.02
N ALA A 152 -16.03 7.39 2.82
CA ALA A 152 -16.98 8.31 2.18
C ALA A 152 -18.38 7.68 1.98
N SER A 153 -18.43 6.44 1.46
CA SER A 153 -19.70 5.75 1.24
C SER A 153 -20.43 5.40 2.56
N ARG A 154 -19.68 5.17 3.64
CA ARG A 154 -20.25 4.89 4.97
C ARG A 154 -20.78 6.14 5.63
N ILE A 155 -20.07 7.26 5.53
CA ILE A 155 -20.54 8.56 6.01
C ILE A 155 -21.90 8.88 5.37
N ALA A 156 -22.02 8.72 4.05
CA ALA A 156 -23.29 8.94 3.34
C ALA A 156 -24.47 8.06 3.82
N PHE A 157 -24.19 6.93 4.47
CA PHE A 157 -25.23 6.05 5.04
C PHE A 157 -25.69 6.48 6.44
N PHE A 158 -24.83 7.15 7.21
CA PHE A 158 -25.10 7.57 8.59
C PHE A 158 -25.46 9.06 8.74
N LEU A 159 -25.45 9.81 7.63
CA LEU A 159 -25.90 11.20 7.55
C LEU A 159 -27.40 11.33 7.27
#